data_AF-A0A970JMZ0-F1
#
_entry.id   AF-A0A970JMZ0-F1
#
_cell.length_a   1.000
_cell.length_b   1.000
_cell.length_c   1.000
_cell.angle_alpha   90.00
_cell.angle_beta   90.00
_cell.angle_gamma   90.00
#
_symmetry.space_group_name_H-M   'P 1'
#
loop_
_entity.id
_entity.type
_entity.pdbx_description
1 polymer ?
#
loop_
_entity_poly.entity_id
_entity_poly.type
_entity_poly.pdbx_seq_one_letter_code
_entity_poly.pdbx_strand_id
1 'polypeptide(L)' 'LNNYNNSYIEGNNNFIKVLKRIAFGYRSFLRFKARIMICKGMISPKIKEA' A
#
# COMPACT_ATOMS: atom_id res chain seq x y z
N LEU A 1 -8.66 -28.46 11.91
CA LEU A 1 -8.61 -27.57 13.09
C LEU A 1 -7.56 -26.50 12.80
N ASN A 2 -7.93 -25.22 12.85
CA ASN A 2 -7.18 -24.00 12.49
C ASN A 2 -7.14 -23.61 10.99
N ASN A 3 -8.25 -23.05 10.50
CA ASN A 3 -8.34 -22.34 9.21
C ASN A 3 -7.78 -20.90 9.29
N TYR A 4 -6.75 -20.67 10.12
CA TYR A 4 -6.08 -19.37 10.18
C TYR A 4 -4.80 -19.46 9.34
N ASN A 5 -4.80 -18.80 8.19
CA ASN A 5 -3.58 -18.65 7.38
C ASN A 5 -3.09 -17.19 7.45
N ASN A 6 -1.77 -17.02 7.44
CA ASN A 6 -1.13 -15.72 7.45
C ASN A 6 -0.92 -15.15 6.03
N SER A 7 -1.32 -15.87 4.99
CA SER A 7 -0.97 -15.58 3.59
C SER A 7 -1.49 -14.21 3.15
N TYR A 8 -2.69 -13.81 3.59
CA TYR A 8 -3.23 -12.48 3.29
C TYR A 8 -2.39 -11.35 3.93
N ILE A 9 -1.97 -11.53 5.18
CA ILE A 9 -1.15 -10.56 5.91
C ILE A 9 0.25 -10.48 5.29
N GLU A 10 0.84 -11.62 4.94
CA GLU A 10 2.14 -11.72 4.29
C GLU A 10 2.15 -11.05 2.91
N GLY A 11 1.13 -11.29 2.09
CA GLY A 11 0.96 -10.62 0.80
C GLY A 11 0.92 -9.10 0.96
N ASN A 12 0.19 -8.61 1.96
CA ASN A 12 0.11 -7.19 2.26
C ASN A 12 1.46 -6.60 2.70
N ASN A 13 2.18 -7.28 3.59
CA ASN A 13 3.48 -6.85 4.07
C ASN A 13 4.52 -6.82 2.95
N ASN A 14 4.53 -7.83 2.08
CA ASN A 14 5.43 -7.88 0.93
C ASN A 14 5.14 -6.76 -0.07
N PHE A 15 3.86 -6.52 -0.40
CA PHE A 15 3.46 -5.42 -1.26
C PHE A 15 3.94 -4.05 -0.73
N ILE A 16 3.73 -3.78 0.56
CA ILE A 16 4.16 -2.53 1.21
C ILE A 16 5.69 -2.40 1.17
N LYS A 17 6.43 -3.49 1.45
CA LYS A 17 7.90 -3.51 1.39
C LYS A 17 8.41 -3.22 -0.03
N VAL A 18 7.81 -3.84 -1.06
CA VAL A 18 8.15 -3.60 -2.47
C VAL A 18 7.86 -2.15 -2.84
N LEU A 19 6.68 -1.62 -2.50
CA LEU A 19 6.30 -0.24 -2.81
C LEU A 19 7.26 0.78 -2.18
N LYS A 20 7.69 0.57 -0.93
CA LYS A 20 8.69 1.42 -0.27
C LYS A 20 10.05 1.36 -0.98
N ARG A 21 10.45 0.16 -1.43
CA ARG A 21 11.74 -0.08 -2.12
C ARG A 21 11.79 0.62 -3.47
N ILE A 22 10.77 0.45 -4.31
CA ILE A 22 10.74 1.05 -5.66
C ILE A 22 10.65 2.58 -5.63
N ALA A 23 10.09 3.15 -4.55
CA ALA A 23 10.02 4.59 -4.36
C ALA A 23 11.29 5.19 -3.75
N PHE A 24 12.30 4.37 -3.43
CA PHE A 24 13.51 4.78 -2.69
C PHE A 24 13.20 5.43 -1.34
N GLY A 25 12.13 4.97 -0.68
CA GLY A 25 11.62 5.53 0.55
C GLY A 25 10.64 6.69 0.36
N TYR A 26 9.98 7.09 1.44
CA TYR A 26 9.04 8.19 1.45
C TYR A 26 9.41 9.15 2.57
N ARG A 27 9.48 10.44 2.27
CA ARG A 27 9.71 11.50 3.27
C ARG A 27 8.56 11.65 4.27
N SER A 28 7.34 11.31 3.86
CA SER A 28 6.13 11.43 4.68
C SER A 28 5.36 10.11 4.71
N PHE A 29 5.07 9.62 5.92
CA PHE A 29 4.23 8.43 6.10
C PHE A 29 2.82 8.62 5.52
N LEU A 30 2.25 9.83 5.62
CA LEU A 30 0.92 10.11 5.06
C LEU A 30 0.89 9.90 3.54
N ARG A 31 1.94 10.36 2.84
CA ARG A 31 2.07 10.16 1.39
C ARG A 31 2.28 8.68 1.04
N PHE A 32 3.04 7.95 1.86
CA PHE A 32 3.20 6.51 1.68
C PHE A 32 1.88 5.76 1.87
N LYS A 33 1.14 6.05 2.94
CA LYS A 33 -0.18 5.48 3.24
C LYS A 33 -1.18 5.76 2.11
N ALA A 34 -1.23 6.99 1.62
CA ALA A 34 -2.07 7.36 0.49
C ALA A 34 -1.71 6.55 -0.77
N ARG A 35 -0.42 6.36 -1.06
CA ARG A 35 0.01 5.55 -2.21
C ARG A 35 -0.40 4.08 -2.08
N ILE A 36 -0.27 3.48 -0.90
CA ILE A 36 -0.75 2.11 -0.63
C ILE A 36 -2.26 2.00 -0.90
N MET A 37 -3.04 2.95 -0.40
CA MET A 37 -4.50 2.97 -0.57
C MET A 37 -4.91 3.14 -2.03
N ILE A 38 -4.23 4.01 -2.78
CA ILE A 38 -4.46 4.19 -4.22
C ILE A 38 -4.14 2.90 -4.99
N CYS A 39 -2.96 2.30 -4.75
CA CYS A 39 -2.57 1.08 -5.45
C CYS A 39 -3.46 -0.13 -5.12
N LYS A 40 -4.10 -0.14 -3.96
CA LYS A 40 -5.09 -1.14 -3.57
C LYS A 40 -6.52 -0.81 -4.00
N GLY A 41 -6.74 0.29 -4.72
CA GLY A 41 -8.07 0.71 -5.17
C GLY A 41 -9.00 1.15 -4.04
N MET A 42 -8.48 1.44 -2.84
CA MET A 42 -9.27 1.87 -1.68
C MET A 42 -9.60 3.36 -1.73
N ILE A 43 -8.79 4.15 -2.44
CA ILE A 43 -8.99 5.59 -2.63
C ILE A 43 -8.78 5.90 -4.11
N SER A 44 -9.73 6.60 -4.72
CA SER A 44 -9.54 7.21 -6.02
C SER A 44 -8.94 8.62 -5.85
N PRO A 45 -7.81 8.93 -6.49
CA PRO A 45 -7.29 10.29 -6.48
C PRO A 45 -8.27 11.19 -7.23
N LYS A 46 -8.72 12.27 -6.58
CA LYS A 46 -9.47 13.32 -7.27
C LYS A 46 -8.50 14.00 -8.23
N ILE A 47 -8.79 13.93 -9.53
CA ILE A 47 -8.09 14.71 -10.54
C ILE A 47 -8.41 16.18 -10.22
N LYS A 48 -7.39 17.00 -9.97
CA LYS A 48 -7.60 18.44 -9.99
C LYS A 48 -7.75 18.83 -11.46
N GLU A 49 -8.92 19.33 -11.82
CA GLU A 49 -9.10 20.02 -13.09
C GLU A 49 -8.18 21.25 -13.07
N ALA A 50 -7.40 21.40 -14.14
CA ALA A 50 -6.41 22.45 -14.30
C ALA A 50 -7.05 23.80 -14.59
#